data_AF-A0A8T3WNL1-F1
#
_entry.id   AF-A0A8T3WNL1-F1
#
_cell.length_a   1.000
_cell.length_b   1.000
_cell.length_c   1.000
_cell.angle_alpha   90.00
_cell.angle_beta   90.00
_cell.angle_gamma   90.00
#
_symmetry.space_group_name_H-M   'P 1'
#
loop_
_entity.id
_entity.type
_entity.pdbx_description
1 polymer ?
#
loop_
_entity_poly.entity_id
_entity_poly.type
_entity_poly.pdbx_seq_one_letter_code
_entity_poly.pdbx_strand_id
1 'polypeptide(L)'
;MLNFKTTAELKVSSKIAGQIIGQDQGLQLIKKAAQHRRHVLLIGHPGTGKSLLGQALAELLPTANELQDVLCYPNEKDPNNPIIKTFPAEEGEKTIVKLRNSFENSLSSRRFYLLIMGSIFVFFLGYFLWNAFRESPYGPIAIVQGVSTVIWILFIGFMLFSRAPGFLKTLTGLAMIPKPLITHKKNDPAPFLDATGSHSGALLGDVLHDPLQSFSGNKIIKRNNKKVNISTEVNKLLKKHEKELIKEKGYQAVYLKKGELYILAEKNGKIQPVEVISVNKYKSDKPHLIKITTGSGKTLTVTSEHKIAIKKIGKIIYKEAGKLTRFDKVITS
;
A
#
# COMPACT_ATOMS: atom_id res chain seq x y z
N MET A 1 53.88 11.97 23.96
CA MET A 1 52.54 12.57 24.13
C MET A 1 52.27 13.46 22.94
N LEU A 2 51.05 13.46 22.40
CA LEU A 2 50.65 14.44 21.41
C LEU A 2 50.52 15.80 22.11
N ASN A 3 51.19 16.83 21.59
CA ASN A 3 51.09 18.19 22.13
C ASN A 3 49.87 18.88 21.51
N PHE A 4 48.80 19.03 22.28
CA PHE A 4 47.60 19.78 21.91
C PHE A 4 47.02 20.48 23.15
N LYS A 5 46.35 21.62 22.97
CA LYS A 5 45.67 22.32 24.07
C LYS A 5 44.22 21.86 24.21
N THR A 6 43.56 21.57 23.10
CA THR A 6 42.15 21.16 23.06
C THR A 6 41.94 19.96 22.14
N THR A 7 40.92 19.14 22.43
CA THR A 7 40.58 17.97 21.58
C THR A 7 40.11 18.36 20.18
N ALA A 8 39.74 19.62 19.95
CA ALA A 8 39.41 20.14 18.62
C ALA A 8 40.60 20.17 17.66
N GLU A 9 41.84 20.20 18.19
CA GLU A 9 43.08 20.17 17.39
C GLU A 9 43.40 18.75 16.87
N LEU A 10 42.74 17.72 17.40
CA LEU A 10 42.98 16.33 17.01
C LEU A 10 42.24 16.01 15.71
N LYS A 11 43.00 15.58 14.70
CA LYS A 11 42.43 15.12 13.42
C LYS A 11 41.73 13.78 13.62
N VAL A 12 40.41 13.75 13.41
CA VAL A 12 39.61 12.52 13.39
C VAL A 12 39.50 12.01 11.95
N SER A 13 39.61 10.70 11.76
CA SER A 13 39.42 10.09 10.43
C SER A 13 37.99 10.29 9.94
N SER A 14 37.84 10.62 8.66
CA SER A 14 36.51 10.71 8.01
C SER A 14 35.86 9.35 7.80
N LYS A 15 36.66 8.27 7.74
CA LYS A 15 36.19 6.90 7.54
C LYS A 15 35.95 6.22 8.88
N ILE A 16 34.87 5.46 9.00
CA ILE A 16 34.49 4.71 10.21
C ILE A 16 35.58 3.68 10.55
N ALA A 17 36.14 3.05 9.52
CA ALA A 17 37.25 2.12 9.64
C ALA A 17 38.48 2.71 10.39
N GLY A 18 38.72 4.02 10.26
CA GLY A 18 39.83 4.72 10.91
C GLY A 18 39.50 5.26 12.31
N GLN A 19 38.24 5.16 12.74
CA GLN A 19 37.78 5.57 14.07
C GLN A 19 37.77 4.40 15.08
N ILE A 20 37.99 3.17 14.61
CA ILE A 20 38.06 1.98 15.45
C ILE A 20 39.44 1.94 16.14
N ILE A 21 39.43 1.91 17.46
CA ILE A 21 40.65 1.97 18.29
C ILE A 21 40.89 0.62 18.97
N GLY A 22 42.13 0.14 18.94
CA GLY A 22 42.57 -1.04 19.70
C GLY A 22 42.03 -2.39 19.20
N GLN A 23 41.54 -2.46 17.95
CA GLN A 23 41.00 -3.69 17.35
C GLN A 23 41.57 -3.96 15.95
N ASP A 24 42.90 -3.96 15.84
CA ASP A 24 43.59 -4.10 14.54
C ASP A 24 43.26 -5.42 13.83
N GLN A 25 43.20 -6.53 14.57
CA GLN A 25 42.83 -7.84 14.01
C GLN A 25 41.39 -7.84 13.49
N GLY A 26 40.45 -7.26 14.25
CA GLY A 26 39.05 -7.13 13.85
C GLY A 26 38.91 -6.28 12.59
N LEU A 27 39.64 -5.17 12.50
CA LEU A 27 39.64 -4.30 11.33
C LEU A 27 40.22 -5.00 10.08
N GLN A 28 41.30 -5.77 10.23
CA GLN A 28 41.85 -6.57 9.13
C GLN A 28 40.87 -7.63 8.65
N LEU A 29 40.17 -8.31 9.56
CA LEU A 29 39.13 -9.29 9.23
C LEU A 29 37.99 -8.63 8.45
N ILE A 30 37.48 -7.49 8.93
CA ILE A 30 36.42 -6.73 8.27
C ILE A 30 36.84 -6.29 6.86
N LYS A 31 38.07 -5.80 6.68
CA LYS A 31 38.59 -5.45 5.35
C LYS A 31 38.60 -6.64 4.39
N LYS A 32 39.08 -7.81 4.84
CA LYS A 32 39.06 -9.05 4.04
C LYS A 32 37.63 -9.51 3.75
N ALA A 33 36.74 -9.42 4.73
CA ALA A 33 35.35 -9.80 4.58
C ALA A 33 34.60 -8.90 3.59
N ALA A 34 34.86 -7.58 3.60
CA ALA A 34 34.30 -6.63 2.63
C ALA A 34 34.75 -6.96 1.19
N GLN A 35 36.05 -7.20 1.00
CA GLN A 35 36.61 -7.53 -0.31
C GLN A 35 36.05 -8.82 -0.90
N HIS A 36 35.85 -9.85 -0.06
CA HIS A 36 35.37 -11.16 -0.49
C HIS A 36 33.87 -11.39 -0.28
N ARG A 37 33.12 -10.37 0.17
CA ARG A 37 31.68 -10.44 0.51
C ARG A 37 31.34 -11.63 1.43
N ARG A 38 32.12 -11.83 2.49
CA ARG A 38 31.92 -12.91 3.46
C ARG A 38 31.11 -12.44 4.67
N HIS A 39 30.28 -13.33 5.20
CA HIS A 39 29.59 -13.10 6.47
C HIS A 39 30.59 -13.10 7.63
N VAL A 40 30.34 -12.27 8.64
CA VAL A 40 31.20 -12.12 9.82
C VAL A 40 30.35 -12.29 11.07
N LEU A 41 30.83 -13.12 12.00
CA LEU A 41 30.28 -13.23 13.34
C LEU A 41 31.23 -12.54 14.32
N LEU A 42 30.78 -11.47 14.96
CA LEU A 42 31.55 -10.72 15.94
C LEU A 42 31.12 -11.11 17.36
N ILE A 43 32.05 -11.69 18.12
CA ILE A 43 31.82 -12.12 19.51
C ILE A 43 32.64 -11.22 20.44
N GLY A 44 31.99 -10.69 21.47
CA GLY A 44 32.65 -9.85 22.48
C GLY A 44 31.66 -9.20 23.45
N HIS A 45 32.18 -8.63 24.54
CA HIS A 45 31.39 -7.96 25.56
C HIS A 45 30.52 -6.82 24.99
N PRO A 46 29.37 -6.49 25.59
CA PRO A 46 28.59 -5.32 25.18
C PRO A 46 29.45 -4.04 25.27
N GLY A 47 29.23 -3.10 24.34
CA GLY A 47 29.99 -1.84 24.31
C GLY A 47 31.37 -1.91 23.65
N THR A 48 31.83 -3.07 23.16
CA THR A 48 33.15 -3.20 22.51
C THR A 48 33.17 -2.80 21.03
N GLY A 49 32.21 -1.99 20.54
CA GLY A 49 32.25 -1.49 19.15
C GLY A 49 31.88 -2.50 18.04
N LYS A 50 31.18 -3.60 18.35
CA LYS A 50 30.72 -4.58 17.33
C LYS A 50 29.89 -3.95 16.22
N SER A 51 28.94 -3.08 16.56
CA SER A 51 28.12 -2.37 15.55
C SER A 51 28.96 -1.39 14.72
N LEU A 52 29.99 -0.78 15.31
CA LEU A 52 30.92 0.11 14.61
C LEU A 52 31.76 -0.64 13.56
N LEU A 53 32.21 -1.86 13.89
CA LEU A 53 32.84 -2.77 12.92
C LEU A 53 31.88 -3.15 11.78
N GLY A 54 30.59 -3.37 12.08
CA GLY A 54 29.57 -3.62 11.06
C GLY A 54 29.33 -2.43 10.14
N GLN A 55 29.33 -1.21 10.68
CA GLN A 55 29.25 0.02 9.88
C GLN A 55 30.49 0.20 8.99
N ALA A 56 31.68 -0.07 9.55
CA ALA A 56 32.93 -0.05 8.78
C ALA A 56 32.92 -1.09 7.65
N LEU A 57 32.33 -2.28 7.89
CA LEU A 57 32.14 -3.29 6.84
C LEU A 57 31.29 -2.71 5.70
N ALA A 58 30.14 -2.12 6.00
CA ALA A 58 29.25 -1.53 5.01
C ALA A 58 29.95 -0.42 4.20
N GLU A 59 30.70 0.46 4.86
CA GLU A 59 31.46 1.53 4.19
C GLU A 59 32.54 0.97 3.25
N LEU A 60 33.18 -0.15 3.61
CA LEU A 60 34.25 -0.77 2.84
C LEU A 60 33.74 -1.66 1.70
N LEU A 61 32.44 -1.95 1.63
CA LEU A 61 31.88 -2.77 0.56
C LEU A 61 32.02 -2.04 -0.79
N PRO A 62 32.57 -2.70 -1.82
CA PRO A 62 32.60 -2.15 -3.17
C PRO A 62 31.17 -2.14 -3.71
N THR A 63 30.53 -0.97 -3.67
CA THR A 63 29.13 -0.77 -4.07
C THR A 63 28.94 0.15 -5.27
N ALA A 64 30.02 0.75 -5.77
CA ALA A 64 29.98 1.63 -6.93
C ALA A 64 29.33 0.91 -8.13
N ASN A 65 28.16 1.38 -8.54
CA ASN A 65 27.33 0.90 -9.66
C ASN A 65 26.70 -0.50 -9.52
N GLU A 66 26.72 -1.12 -8.34
CA GLU A 66 26.06 -2.43 -8.12
C GLU A 66 24.76 -2.35 -7.34
N LEU A 67 24.44 -1.21 -6.73
CA LEU A 67 23.18 -1.03 -6.03
C LEU A 67 22.00 -1.13 -7.01
N GLN A 68 20.94 -1.78 -6.55
CA GLN A 68 19.75 -2.05 -7.35
C GLN A 68 18.50 -1.57 -6.64
N ASP A 69 17.62 -0.92 -7.38
CA ASP A 69 16.25 -0.66 -6.95
C ASP A 69 15.42 -1.94 -7.08
N VAL A 70 14.51 -2.17 -6.15
CA VAL A 70 13.60 -3.32 -6.15
C VAL A 70 12.16 -2.81 -6.24
N LEU A 71 11.48 -3.18 -7.31
CA LEU A 71 10.09 -2.80 -7.58
C LEU A 71 9.17 -4.02 -7.52
N CYS A 72 7.97 -3.82 -6.97
CA CYS A 72 6.89 -4.80 -6.87
C CYS A 72 5.79 -4.46 -7.86
N TYR A 73 5.62 -5.29 -8.88
CA TYR A 73 4.57 -5.18 -9.90
C TYR A 73 3.35 -6.03 -9.54
N PRO A 74 2.13 -5.54 -9.81
CA PRO A 74 0.95 -6.38 -9.72
C PRO A 74 1.00 -7.48 -10.78
N ASN A 75 0.51 -8.66 -10.43
CA ASN A 75 0.44 -9.80 -11.34
C ASN A 75 -1.01 -10.03 -11.76
N GLU A 76 -1.29 -9.86 -13.06
CA GLU A 76 -2.63 -10.02 -13.63
C GLU A 76 -3.11 -11.48 -13.61
N LYS A 77 -2.20 -12.46 -13.68
CA LYS A 77 -2.55 -13.89 -13.70
C LYS A 77 -2.81 -14.45 -12.32
N ASP A 78 -2.01 -14.02 -11.33
CA ASP A 78 -2.14 -14.44 -9.94
C ASP A 78 -1.93 -13.24 -8.99
N PRO A 79 -3.01 -12.59 -8.55
CA PRO A 79 -2.93 -11.43 -7.66
C PRO A 79 -2.24 -11.70 -6.32
N ASN A 80 -2.20 -12.95 -5.85
CA ASN A 80 -1.55 -13.31 -4.59
C ASN A 80 -0.03 -13.48 -4.73
N ASN A 81 0.49 -13.47 -5.97
CA ASN A 81 1.90 -13.64 -6.27
C ASN A 81 2.43 -12.44 -7.06
N PRO A 82 2.74 -11.31 -6.40
CA PRO A 82 3.26 -10.12 -7.08
C PRO A 82 4.63 -10.36 -7.70
N ILE A 83 4.91 -9.68 -8.81
CA ILE A 83 6.16 -9.85 -9.57
C ILE A 83 7.21 -8.88 -9.05
N ILE A 84 8.36 -9.39 -8.63
CA ILE A 84 9.49 -8.56 -8.19
C ILE A 84 10.47 -8.36 -9.35
N LYS A 85 10.87 -7.11 -9.61
CA LYS A 85 11.88 -6.76 -10.61
C LYS A 85 12.95 -5.87 -10.00
N THR A 86 14.20 -6.13 -10.38
CA THR A 86 15.34 -5.29 -10.02
C THR A 86 15.73 -4.38 -11.16
N PHE A 87 16.18 -3.18 -10.82
CA PHE A 87 16.70 -2.17 -11.74
C PHE A 87 18.02 -1.64 -11.19
N PRO A 88 18.93 -1.12 -12.02
CA PRO A 88 20.03 -0.30 -11.53
C PRO A 88 19.52 0.83 -10.64
N ALA A 89 20.32 1.24 -9.65
CA ALA A 89 19.99 2.37 -8.77
C ALA A 89 19.52 3.60 -9.58
N GLU A 90 18.53 4.32 -9.06
CA GLU A 90 17.87 5.50 -9.67
C GLU A 90 16.93 5.20 -10.85
N GLU A 91 17.08 4.07 -11.56
CA GLU A 91 16.23 3.74 -12.71
C GLU A 91 14.83 3.28 -12.30
N GLY A 92 14.68 2.66 -11.13
CA GLY A 92 13.40 2.20 -10.63
C GLY A 92 12.44 3.36 -10.39
N GLU A 93 12.93 4.42 -9.73
CA GLU A 93 12.15 5.64 -9.48
C GLU A 93 11.79 6.35 -10.79
N LYS A 94 12.74 6.48 -11.73
CA LYS A 94 12.48 7.05 -13.06
C LYS A 94 11.40 6.28 -13.82
N THR A 95 11.38 4.96 -13.69
CA THR A 95 10.37 4.10 -14.34
C THR A 95 8.99 4.33 -13.75
N ILE A 96 8.87 4.45 -12.42
CA ILE A 96 7.61 4.78 -11.75
C ILE A 96 7.09 6.15 -12.19
N VAL A 97 7.96 7.17 -12.22
CA VAL A 97 7.59 8.52 -12.62
C VAL A 97 7.13 8.55 -14.08
N LYS A 98 7.85 7.88 -14.98
CA LYS A 98 7.45 7.74 -16.39
C LYS A 98 6.08 7.08 -16.52
N LEU A 99 5.86 5.94 -15.87
CA LEU A 99 4.58 5.23 -15.91
C LEU A 99 3.45 6.12 -15.38
N ARG A 100 3.65 6.78 -14.24
CA ARG A 100 2.66 7.70 -13.67
C ARG A 100 2.31 8.83 -14.62
N ASN A 101 3.30 9.48 -15.21
CA ASN A 101 3.09 10.57 -16.16
C ASN A 101 2.39 10.08 -17.43
N SER A 102 2.74 8.90 -17.94
CA SER A 102 2.06 8.27 -19.08
C SER A 102 0.57 8.01 -18.79
N PHE A 103 0.24 7.53 -17.59
CA PHE A 103 -1.15 7.38 -17.16
C PHE A 103 -1.84 8.73 -17.04
N GLU A 104 -1.27 9.70 -16.32
CA GLU A 104 -1.86 11.03 -16.15
C GLU A 104 -2.12 11.73 -17.50
N ASN A 105 -1.19 11.62 -18.44
CA ASN A 105 -1.34 12.16 -19.80
C ASN A 105 -2.46 11.44 -20.58
N SER A 106 -2.51 10.11 -20.56
CA SER A 106 -3.59 9.34 -21.23
C SER A 106 -4.98 9.71 -20.71
N LEU A 107 -5.11 9.95 -19.40
CA LEU A 107 -6.36 10.38 -18.78
C LEU A 107 -6.75 11.80 -19.15
N SER A 108 -5.80 12.71 -19.17
CA SER A 108 -6.01 14.09 -19.61
C SER A 108 -6.51 14.11 -21.05
N SER A 109 -5.85 13.37 -21.95
CA SER A 109 -6.28 13.22 -23.34
C SER A 109 -7.67 12.60 -23.46
N ARG A 110 -7.99 11.55 -22.69
CA ARG A 110 -9.33 10.92 -22.73
C ARG A 110 -10.44 11.86 -22.24
N ARG A 111 -10.18 12.67 -21.20
CA ARG A 111 -11.14 13.70 -20.75
C ARG A 111 -11.35 14.76 -21.82
N PHE A 112 -10.28 15.18 -22.51
CA PHE A 112 -10.36 16.13 -23.61
C PHE A 112 -11.17 15.59 -24.79
N TYR A 113 -10.95 14.33 -25.20
CA TYR A 113 -11.76 13.69 -26.25
C TYR A 113 -13.23 13.53 -25.86
N LEU A 114 -13.53 13.15 -24.62
CA LEU A 114 -14.91 13.06 -24.13
C LEU A 114 -15.61 14.43 -24.09
N LEU A 115 -14.88 15.49 -23.75
CA LEU A 115 -15.40 16.86 -23.83
C LEU A 115 -15.71 17.27 -25.27
N ILE A 116 -14.79 17.03 -26.20
CA ILE A 116 -15.00 17.34 -27.63
C ILE A 116 -16.19 16.56 -28.19
N MET A 117 -16.26 15.24 -27.95
CA MET A 117 -17.39 14.41 -28.40
C MET A 117 -18.72 14.85 -27.79
N GLY A 118 -18.72 15.22 -26.50
CA GLY A 118 -19.90 15.76 -25.82
C GLY A 118 -20.34 17.10 -26.41
N SER A 119 -19.41 18.02 -26.69
CA SER A 119 -19.70 19.30 -27.34
C SER A 119 -20.25 19.14 -28.76
N ILE A 120 -19.69 18.20 -29.54
CA ILE A 120 -20.20 17.86 -30.88
C ILE A 120 -21.61 17.29 -30.78
N PHE A 121 -21.86 16.37 -29.85
CA PHE A 121 -23.20 15.80 -29.65
C PHE A 121 -24.24 16.87 -29.29
N VAL A 122 -23.89 17.80 -28.39
CA VAL A 122 -24.77 18.94 -28.04
C VAL A 122 -25.03 19.83 -29.24
N PHE A 123 -24.01 20.10 -30.06
CA PHE A 123 -24.17 20.92 -31.26
C PHE A 123 -25.12 20.27 -32.28
N PHE A 124 -24.96 18.97 -32.56
CA PHE A 124 -25.86 18.23 -33.45
C PHE A 124 -27.28 18.11 -32.88
N LEU A 125 -27.42 17.88 -31.57
CA LEU A 125 -28.73 17.81 -30.92
C LEU A 125 -29.44 19.18 -30.96
N GLY A 126 -28.70 20.27 -30.73
CA GLY A 126 -29.24 21.63 -30.87
C GLY A 126 -29.67 21.95 -32.31
N TYR A 127 -28.88 21.55 -33.30
CA TYR A 127 -29.22 21.69 -34.73
C TYR A 127 -30.46 20.87 -35.12
N PHE A 128 -30.55 19.63 -34.64
CA PHE A 128 -31.72 18.77 -34.86
C PHE A 128 -33.01 19.37 -34.26
N LEU A 129 -32.95 19.81 -33.00
CA LEU A 129 -34.07 20.45 -32.31
C LEU A 129 -34.48 21.77 -32.99
N TRP A 130 -33.51 22.54 -33.47
CA TRP A 130 -33.77 23.76 -34.24
C TRP A 130 -34.58 23.47 -35.50
N ASN A 131 -34.19 22.46 -36.29
CA ASN A 131 -34.93 22.10 -37.50
C ASN A 131 -36.32 21.53 -37.22
N ALA A 132 -36.49 20.76 -36.13
CA ALA A 132 -37.76 20.10 -35.81
C ALA A 132 -38.85 21.03 -35.27
N PHE A 133 -38.48 22.12 -34.58
CA PHE A 133 -39.44 22.99 -33.87
C PHE A 133 -39.49 24.44 -34.37
N ARG A 134 -38.80 24.78 -35.47
CA ARG A 134 -38.70 26.15 -36.01
C ARG A 134 -40.05 26.81 -36.31
N GLU A 135 -41.05 26.04 -36.73
CA GLU A 135 -42.37 26.56 -37.16
C GLU A 135 -43.39 26.69 -36.02
N SER A 136 -43.06 26.21 -34.81
CA SER A 136 -43.97 26.33 -33.66
C SER A 136 -43.94 27.74 -33.05
N PRO A 137 -45.08 28.30 -32.58
CA PRO A 137 -45.16 29.63 -31.96
C PRO A 137 -44.28 29.80 -30.72
N TYR A 138 -44.06 28.71 -29.97
CA TYR A 138 -43.16 28.64 -28.81
C TYR A 138 -41.84 27.93 -29.12
N GLY A 139 -41.63 27.55 -30.38
CA GLY A 139 -40.49 26.76 -30.86
C GLY A 139 -39.15 27.35 -30.48
N PRO A 140 -38.85 28.63 -30.82
CA PRO A 140 -37.55 29.23 -30.53
C PRO A 140 -37.21 29.24 -29.03
N ILE A 141 -38.20 29.49 -28.16
CA ILE A 141 -38.01 29.57 -26.71
C ILE A 141 -37.79 28.18 -26.12
N ALA A 142 -38.58 27.19 -26.55
CA ALA A 142 -38.46 25.80 -26.10
C ALA A 142 -37.12 25.17 -26.53
N ILE A 143 -36.62 25.50 -27.72
CA ILE A 143 -35.32 25.02 -28.21
C ILE A 143 -34.17 25.57 -27.35
N VAL A 144 -34.16 26.88 -27.05
CA VAL A 144 -33.10 27.49 -26.23
C VAL A 144 -33.10 26.91 -24.81
N GLN A 145 -34.28 26.69 -24.23
CA GLN A 145 -34.39 26.10 -22.89
C GLN A 145 -33.99 24.62 -22.86
N GLY A 146 -34.39 23.84 -23.88
CA GLY A 146 -34.01 22.43 -24.03
C GLY A 146 -32.50 22.24 -24.22
N VAL A 147 -31.87 23.05 -25.08
CA VAL A 147 -30.42 22.97 -25.31
C VAL A 147 -29.64 23.43 -24.07
N SER A 148 -30.08 24.50 -23.40
CA SER A 148 -29.45 25.00 -22.18
C SER A 148 -29.52 23.99 -21.03
N THR A 149 -30.67 23.33 -20.83
CA THR A 149 -30.82 22.29 -19.79
C THR A 149 -29.94 21.07 -20.07
N VAL A 150 -29.83 20.61 -21.32
CA VAL A 150 -28.93 19.50 -21.69
C VAL A 150 -27.46 19.89 -21.46
N ILE A 151 -27.06 21.12 -21.79
CA ILE A 151 -25.70 21.62 -21.51
C ILE A 151 -25.43 21.64 -20.01
N TRP A 152 -26.37 22.13 -19.20
CA TRP A 152 -26.24 22.15 -17.73
C TRP A 152 -26.18 20.74 -17.14
N ILE A 153 -26.98 19.79 -17.61
CA ILE A 153 -26.96 18.39 -17.17
C ILE A 153 -25.62 17.74 -17.54
N LEU A 154 -25.11 17.98 -18.76
CA LEU A 154 -23.80 17.47 -19.18
C LEU A 154 -22.66 18.13 -18.42
N PHE A 155 -22.75 19.42 -18.12
CA PHE A 155 -21.75 20.16 -17.33
C PHE A 155 -21.72 19.66 -15.88
N ILE A 156 -22.88 19.49 -15.24
CA ILE A 156 -23.00 18.94 -13.89
C ILE A 156 -22.55 17.47 -13.87
N GLY A 157 -22.97 16.67 -14.85
CA GLY A 157 -22.54 15.28 -15.02
C GLY A 157 -21.02 15.15 -15.18
N PHE A 158 -20.42 15.99 -16.03
CA PHE A 158 -18.97 16.06 -16.22
C PHE A 158 -18.25 16.55 -14.96
N MET A 159 -18.79 17.53 -14.24
CA MET A 159 -18.22 18.04 -12.99
C MET A 159 -18.23 17.00 -11.88
N LEU A 160 -19.33 16.25 -11.75
CA LEU A 160 -19.48 15.14 -10.79
C LEU A 160 -18.57 13.96 -11.16
N PHE A 161 -18.48 13.62 -12.44
CA PHE A 161 -17.62 12.54 -12.92
C PHE A 161 -16.13 12.89 -12.80
N SER A 162 -15.75 14.14 -13.08
CA SER A 162 -14.37 14.64 -12.94
C SER A 162 -13.89 14.70 -11.49
N ARG A 163 -14.81 14.87 -10.53
CA ARG A 163 -14.53 14.90 -9.10
C ARG A 163 -14.62 13.55 -8.40
N ALA A 164 -15.05 12.49 -9.07
CA ALA A 164 -15.15 11.15 -8.47
C ALA A 164 -13.77 10.45 -8.43
N PRO A 165 -13.00 10.52 -7.32
CA PRO A 165 -11.59 10.15 -7.32
C PRO A 165 -11.39 8.63 -7.31
N GLY A 166 -12.40 7.88 -6.85
CA GLY A 166 -12.35 6.43 -6.67
C GLY A 166 -12.69 5.64 -7.93
N PHE A 167 -13.68 6.09 -8.71
CA PHE A 167 -14.08 5.41 -9.94
C PHE A 167 -13.03 5.58 -11.05
N LEU A 168 -12.35 6.73 -11.06
CA LEU A 168 -11.26 6.97 -11.98
C LEU A 168 -10.09 6.01 -11.70
N LYS A 169 -9.58 5.91 -10.47
CA LYS A 169 -8.39 5.07 -10.16
C LYS A 169 -8.48 3.63 -10.68
N THR A 170 -9.67 3.05 -10.67
CA THR A 170 -9.93 1.68 -11.17
C THR A 170 -10.00 1.63 -12.71
N LEU A 171 -10.55 2.65 -13.36
CA LEU A 171 -10.60 2.76 -14.82
C LEU A 171 -9.29 3.25 -15.46
N THR A 172 -8.41 3.85 -14.67
CA THR A 172 -7.23 4.56 -15.16
C THR A 172 -5.96 3.72 -15.17
N GLY A 173 -6.01 2.46 -14.73
CA GLY A 173 -4.82 1.60 -14.65
C GLY A 173 -3.79 2.04 -13.62
N LEU A 174 -4.10 3.03 -12.77
CA LEU A 174 -3.19 3.49 -11.70
C LEU A 174 -2.90 2.38 -10.67
N ALA A 175 -3.79 1.38 -10.58
CA ALA A 175 -3.58 0.15 -9.82
C ALA A 175 -2.44 -0.72 -10.37
N MET A 176 -2.01 -0.51 -11.62
CA MET A 176 -0.91 -1.24 -12.26
C MET A 176 0.46 -0.59 -12.04
N ILE A 177 0.53 0.58 -11.38
CA ILE A 177 1.80 1.23 -11.09
C ILE A 177 2.58 0.37 -10.07
N PRO A 178 3.82 -0.04 -10.38
CA PRO A 178 4.62 -0.82 -9.47
C PRO A 178 4.95 -0.03 -8.21
N LYS A 179 4.99 -0.72 -7.06
CA LYS A 179 5.38 -0.13 -5.79
C LYS A 179 6.90 -0.25 -5.60
N PRO A 180 7.62 0.85 -5.31
CA PRO A 180 9.02 0.76 -4.91
C PRO A 180 9.13 0.11 -3.52
N LEU A 181 9.94 -0.94 -3.42
CA LEU A 181 10.26 -1.60 -2.14
C LEU A 181 11.59 -1.08 -1.58
N ILE A 182 12.61 -1.05 -2.43
CA ILE A 182 13.96 -0.58 -2.08
C ILE A 182 14.41 0.36 -3.20
N THR A 183 14.96 1.51 -2.84
CA THR A 183 15.44 2.52 -3.79
C THR A 183 16.78 3.08 -3.33
N HIS A 184 17.71 3.23 -4.25
CA HIS A 184 19.04 3.78 -4.05
C HIS A 184 19.31 4.90 -5.06
N LYS A 185 20.17 5.84 -4.69
CA LYS A 185 20.78 6.79 -5.63
C LYS A 185 22.06 6.19 -6.22
N LYS A 186 22.49 6.70 -7.37
CA LYS A 186 23.66 6.20 -8.10
C LYS A 186 24.96 6.14 -7.29
N ASN A 187 25.15 7.07 -6.35
CA ASN A 187 26.37 7.21 -5.54
C ASN A 187 26.13 6.92 -4.06
N ASP A 188 25.05 6.24 -3.70
CA ASP A 188 24.82 5.88 -2.30
C ASP A 188 25.86 4.84 -1.84
N PRO A 189 26.37 4.94 -0.59
CA PRO A 189 27.18 3.88 -0.01
C PRO A 189 26.32 2.64 0.28
N ALA A 190 26.98 1.51 0.57
CA ALA A 190 26.26 0.31 0.98
C ALA A 190 25.40 0.60 2.23
N PRO A 191 24.13 0.15 2.25
CA PRO A 191 23.27 0.36 3.40
C PRO A 191 23.76 -0.45 4.59
N PHE A 192 23.87 0.20 5.75
CA PHE A 192 24.00 -0.47 7.04
C PHE A 192 22.62 -0.53 7.70
N LEU A 193 22.06 -1.73 7.83
CA LEU A 193 20.78 -1.97 8.47
C LEU A 193 20.99 -2.73 9.78
N ASP A 194 20.75 -2.07 10.91
CA ASP A 194 20.76 -2.71 12.22
C ASP A 194 19.41 -3.38 12.48
N ALA A 195 19.38 -4.70 12.40
CA ALA A 195 18.19 -5.51 12.65
C ALA A 195 18.16 -6.13 14.07
N THR A 196 19.00 -5.66 14.99
CA THR A 196 19.06 -6.18 16.36
C THR A 196 17.70 -6.04 17.05
N GLY A 197 17.14 -7.16 17.52
CA GLY A 197 15.85 -7.18 18.20
C GLY A 197 14.63 -6.94 17.32
N SER A 198 14.79 -6.97 15.99
CA SER A 198 13.67 -6.80 15.04
C SER A 198 12.71 -8.00 15.07
N HIS A 199 11.40 -7.73 15.00
CA HIS A 199 10.38 -8.77 14.83
C HIS A 199 10.43 -9.38 13.42
N SER A 200 9.87 -10.58 13.25
CA SER A 200 9.92 -11.35 12.00
C SER A 200 9.47 -10.56 10.76
N GLY A 201 8.35 -9.84 10.85
CA GLY A 201 7.85 -9.02 9.73
C GLY A 201 8.75 -7.85 9.36
N ALA A 202 9.49 -7.28 10.31
CA ALA A 202 10.45 -6.21 10.05
C ALA A 202 11.75 -6.73 9.42
N LEU A 203 12.17 -7.95 9.79
CA LEU A 203 13.39 -8.58 9.29
C LEU A 203 13.20 -9.23 7.92
N LEU A 204 12.07 -9.91 7.72
CA LEU A 204 11.81 -10.77 6.55
C LEU A 204 10.84 -10.14 5.54
N GLY A 205 10.20 -9.03 5.91
CA GLY A 205 9.11 -8.42 5.15
C GLY A 205 7.73 -8.94 5.61
N ASP A 206 6.71 -8.12 5.39
CA ASP A 206 5.32 -8.42 5.76
C ASP A 206 4.35 -7.87 4.72
N VAL A 207 3.18 -8.50 4.60
CA VAL A 207 2.09 -8.08 3.72
C VAL A 207 0.92 -7.63 4.58
N LEU A 208 0.57 -6.35 4.48
CA LEU A 208 -0.54 -5.80 5.23
C LEU A 208 -1.85 -6.52 4.90
N HIS A 209 -2.57 -6.93 5.94
CA HIS A 209 -3.88 -7.53 5.81
C HIS A 209 -4.92 -6.54 5.21
N ASP A 210 -5.71 -6.99 4.23
CA ASP A 210 -6.81 -6.22 3.65
C ASP A 210 -8.10 -6.35 4.49
N PRO A 211 -8.56 -5.28 5.17
CA PRO A 211 -9.78 -5.31 6.00
C PRO A 211 -11.05 -5.67 5.22
N LEU A 212 -11.10 -5.42 3.91
CA LEU A 212 -12.27 -5.74 3.09
C LEU A 212 -12.44 -7.24 2.86
N GLN A 213 -11.36 -8.02 3.02
CA GLN A 213 -11.37 -9.48 2.97
C GLN A 213 -11.67 -10.12 4.33
N SER A 214 -11.81 -9.32 5.40
CA SER A 214 -12.26 -9.80 6.70
C SER A 214 -13.79 -9.86 6.76
N PHE A 215 -14.32 -11.00 7.20
CA PHE A 215 -15.75 -11.22 7.36
C PHE A 215 -16.15 -11.03 8.83
N SER A 216 -17.17 -10.19 9.07
CA SER A 216 -17.83 -10.14 10.38
C SER A 216 -18.50 -11.48 10.68
N GLY A 217 -18.47 -11.92 11.93
CA GLY A 217 -19.06 -13.19 12.37
C GLY A 217 -20.57 -13.34 12.10
N ASN A 218 -21.26 -12.24 11.82
CA ASN A 218 -22.69 -12.20 11.50
C ASN A 218 -22.97 -12.33 9.99
N LYS A 219 -21.95 -12.45 9.13
CA LYS A 219 -22.16 -12.69 7.69
C LYS A 219 -22.56 -14.15 7.47
N ILE A 220 -23.41 -14.36 6.46
CA ILE A 220 -23.89 -15.66 6.02
C ILE A 220 -23.03 -16.12 4.84
N ILE A 221 -22.44 -17.31 4.94
CA ILE A 221 -21.78 -18.00 3.83
C ILE A 221 -22.68 -19.09 3.25
N LYS A 222 -22.52 -19.37 1.96
CA LYS A 222 -23.20 -20.47 1.29
C LYS A 222 -22.26 -21.67 1.20
N ARG A 223 -22.54 -22.72 1.97
CA ARG A 223 -21.81 -24.00 1.98
C ARG A 223 -22.70 -25.07 1.36
N ASN A 224 -22.28 -25.70 0.26
CA ASN A 224 -23.04 -26.76 -0.42
C ASN A 224 -24.55 -26.42 -0.59
N ASN A 225 -24.83 -25.22 -1.10
CA ASN A 225 -26.17 -24.64 -1.25
C ASN A 225 -26.96 -24.29 0.02
N LYS A 226 -26.42 -24.50 1.23
CA LYS A 226 -27.05 -24.07 2.49
C LYS A 226 -26.44 -22.76 3.01
N LYS A 227 -27.29 -21.86 3.51
CA LYS A 227 -26.89 -20.60 4.15
C LYS A 227 -26.53 -20.87 5.62
N VAL A 228 -25.30 -20.57 6.02
CA VAL A 228 -24.79 -20.79 7.39
C VAL A 228 -24.07 -19.53 7.88
N ASN A 229 -24.22 -19.20 9.17
CA ASN A 229 -23.46 -18.11 9.79
C ASN A 229 -21.98 -18.47 9.90
N ILE A 230 -21.10 -17.54 9.52
CA ILE A 230 -19.65 -17.73 9.55
C ILE A 230 -19.19 -18.05 10.97
N SER A 231 -19.66 -17.30 11.98
CA SER A 231 -19.26 -17.52 13.38
C SER A 231 -19.55 -18.95 13.86
N THR A 232 -20.72 -19.50 13.53
CA THR A 232 -21.11 -20.87 13.91
C THR A 232 -20.19 -21.90 13.26
N GLU A 233 -19.90 -21.76 11.97
CA GLU A 233 -19.05 -22.70 11.23
C GLU A 233 -17.58 -22.62 11.66
N VAL A 234 -17.05 -21.40 11.82
CA VAL A 234 -15.68 -21.16 12.29
C VAL A 234 -15.49 -21.73 13.69
N ASN A 235 -16.42 -21.49 14.63
CA ASN A 235 -16.35 -22.06 15.97
C ASN A 235 -16.41 -23.59 15.96
N LYS A 236 -17.22 -24.18 15.08
CA LYS A 236 -17.32 -25.64 14.92
C LYS A 236 -15.99 -26.24 14.45
N LEU A 237 -15.35 -25.62 13.46
CA LEU A 237 -14.06 -26.08 12.92
C LEU A 237 -12.92 -25.90 13.92
N LEU A 238 -12.87 -24.79 14.64
CA LEU A 238 -11.90 -24.57 15.71
C LEU A 238 -12.06 -25.60 16.85
N LYS A 239 -13.30 -25.97 17.20
CA LYS A 239 -13.56 -27.02 18.19
C LYS A 239 -13.18 -28.41 17.68
N LYS A 240 -13.44 -28.68 16.38
CA LYS A 240 -13.09 -29.97 15.75
C LYS A 240 -11.57 -30.21 15.76
N HIS A 241 -10.78 -29.17 15.53
CA HIS A 241 -9.33 -29.23 15.42
C HIS A 241 -8.61 -28.62 16.63
N GLU A 242 -9.17 -28.81 17.82
CA GLU A 242 -8.66 -28.19 19.06
C GLU A 242 -7.19 -28.58 19.37
N LYS A 243 -6.75 -29.76 18.92
CA LYS A 243 -5.37 -30.26 19.10
C LYS A 243 -4.34 -29.61 18.18
N GLU A 244 -4.75 -29.08 17.03
CA GLU A 244 -3.88 -28.48 16.00
C GLU A 244 -4.00 -26.94 16.00
N LEU A 245 -4.53 -26.36 17.07
CA LEU A 245 -4.95 -24.97 17.11
C LEU A 245 -3.80 -24.03 17.48
N ILE A 246 -3.54 -23.04 16.61
CA ILE A 246 -2.56 -21.99 16.84
C ILE A 246 -3.23 -20.88 17.66
N LYS A 247 -2.74 -20.62 18.88
CA LYS A 247 -3.26 -19.57 19.78
C LYS A 247 -2.20 -18.53 20.09
N GLU A 248 -2.49 -17.27 19.81
CA GLU A 248 -1.59 -16.16 20.17
C GLU A 248 -2.39 -14.87 20.45
N LYS A 249 -2.32 -14.31 21.67
CA LYS A 249 -2.89 -12.98 22.03
C LYS A 249 -4.30 -12.68 21.46
N GLY A 250 -5.26 -13.59 21.66
CA GLY A 250 -6.65 -13.44 21.16
C GLY A 250 -6.89 -13.93 19.73
N TYR A 251 -5.83 -14.29 18.99
CA TYR A 251 -5.89 -14.98 17.71
C TYR A 251 -6.01 -16.50 17.91
N GLN A 252 -6.87 -17.12 17.11
CA GLN A 252 -7.09 -18.56 17.01
C GLN A 252 -7.08 -18.93 15.53
N ALA A 253 -6.21 -19.83 15.11
CA ALA A 253 -6.17 -20.32 13.73
C ALA A 253 -6.06 -21.83 13.66
N VAL A 254 -6.61 -22.38 12.59
CA VAL A 254 -6.44 -23.78 12.25
C VAL A 254 -6.33 -23.98 10.74
N TYR A 255 -5.38 -24.81 10.34
CA TYR A 255 -5.29 -25.29 8.96
C TYR A 255 -6.31 -26.41 8.76
N LEU A 256 -7.00 -26.39 7.63
CA LEU A 256 -8.00 -27.41 7.30
C LEU A 256 -7.37 -28.51 6.45
N LYS A 257 -7.86 -29.74 6.62
CA LYS A 257 -7.48 -30.85 5.75
C LYS A 257 -8.20 -30.74 4.41
N LYS A 258 -7.62 -31.36 3.38
CA LYS A 258 -8.17 -31.32 2.03
C LYS A 258 -9.62 -31.84 2.02
N GLY A 259 -10.54 -31.06 1.47
CA GLY A 259 -11.96 -31.39 1.32
C GLY A 259 -12.86 -31.03 2.50
N GLU A 260 -12.36 -30.40 3.57
CA GLU A 260 -13.16 -30.14 4.77
C GLU A 260 -14.15 -28.98 4.64
N LEU A 261 -13.79 -27.94 3.89
CA LEU A 261 -14.64 -26.77 3.67
C LEU A 261 -14.47 -26.21 2.26
N TYR A 262 -15.61 -26.01 1.61
CA TYR A 262 -15.70 -25.30 0.34
C TYR A 262 -16.62 -24.10 0.50
N ILE A 263 -16.20 -22.97 -0.05
CA ILE A 263 -17.01 -21.75 -0.16
C ILE A 263 -17.19 -21.40 -1.62
N LEU A 264 -18.34 -20.82 -1.97
CA LEU A 264 -18.50 -20.25 -3.31
C LEU A 264 -17.68 -18.96 -3.39
N ALA A 265 -16.69 -18.95 -4.27
CA ALA A 265 -15.88 -17.78 -4.56
C ALA A 265 -15.77 -17.59 -6.07
N GLU A 266 -15.54 -16.35 -6.49
CA GLU A 266 -15.26 -16.05 -7.89
C GLU A 266 -13.80 -16.40 -8.19
N LYS A 267 -13.59 -17.30 -9.13
CA LYS A 267 -12.26 -17.68 -9.61
C LYS A 267 -12.30 -17.73 -11.13
N ASN A 268 -11.52 -16.87 -11.78
CA ASN A 268 -11.46 -16.66 -13.23
C ASN A 268 -12.81 -16.23 -13.85
N GLY A 269 -13.54 -15.31 -13.19
CA GLY A 269 -14.80 -14.76 -13.69
C GLY A 269 -16.01 -15.69 -13.60
N LYS A 270 -15.86 -16.87 -12.98
CA LYS A 270 -16.94 -17.83 -12.71
C LYS A 270 -17.04 -18.10 -11.21
N ILE A 271 -18.27 -18.17 -10.70
CA ILE A 271 -18.54 -18.59 -9.32
C ILE A 271 -18.37 -20.10 -9.24
N GLN A 272 -17.39 -20.56 -8.49
CA GLN A 272 -17.10 -21.98 -8.30
C GLN A 272 -16.78 -22.28 -6.83
N PRO A 273 -16.98 -23.53 -6.37
CA PRO A 273 -16.56 -23.95 -5.04
C PRO A 273 -15.03 -23.89 -4.95
N VAL A 274 -14.53 -23.06 -4.04
CA VAL A 274 -13.10 -22.94 -3.71
C VAL A 274 -12.88 -23.55 -2.34
N GLU A 275 -11.85 -24.37 -2.25
CA GLU A 275 -11.41 -25.02 -1.03
C GLU A 275 -10.81 -24.00 -0.04
N VAL A 276 -11.20 -24.10 1.23
CA VAL A 276 -10.67 -23.24 2.28
C VAL A 276 -9.48 -23.93 2.95
N ILE A 277 -8.32 -23.27 2.92
CA ILE A 277 -7.05 -23.82 3.40
C ILE A 277 -6.90 -23.63 4.92
N SER A 278 -7.38 -22.51 5.45
CA SER A 278 -7.28 -22.19 6.88
C SER A 278 -8.45 -21.34 7.34
N VAL A 279 -8.78 -21.46 8.62
CA VAL A 279 -9.81 -20.66 9.27
C VAL A 279 -9.18 -19.93 10.45
N ASN A 280 -9.31 -18.61 10.44
CA ASN A 280 -8.72 -17.71 11.41
C ASN A 280 -9.85 -16.96 12.13
N LYS A 281 -9.77 -16.91 13.45
CA LYS A 281 -10.68 -16.17 14.32
C LYS A 281 -9.86 -15.31 15.25
N TYR A 282 -10.10 -14.00 15.20
CA TYR A 282 -9.54 -13.07 16.16
C TYR A 282 -10.60 -12.65 17.16
N LYS A 283 -10.39 -12.97 18.44
CA LYS A 283 -11.19 -12.48 19.56
C LYS A 283 -10.62 -11.11 19.94
N SER A 284 -11.26 -10.05 19.44
CA SER A 284 -11.01 -8.71 19.98
C SER A 284 -11.68 -8.63 21.35
N ASP A 285 -10.90 -8.50 22.43
CA ASP A 285 -11.42 -8.31 23.80
C ASP A 285 -12.10 -6.93 23.99
N LYS A 286 -12.10 -6.09 22.95
CA LYS A 286 -12.80 -4.80 22.91
C LYS A 286 -13.75 -4.77 21.70
N PRO A 287 -15.07 -4.69 21.90
CA PRO A 287 -16.05 -4.77 20.82
C PRO A 287 -16.42 -3.37 20.34
N HIS A 288 -15.52 -2.62 19.69
CA HIS A 288 -15.93 -1.38 19.04
C HIS A 288 -15.35 -1.34 17.64
N LEU A 289 -16.04 -2.03 16.71
CA LEU A 289 -16.00 -1.59 15.32
C LEU A 289 -16.69 -0.22 15.30
N ILE A 290 -15.90 0.84 15.17
CA ILE A 290 -16.40 2.21 15.18
C ILE A 290 -16.69 2.59 13.74
N LYS A 291 -17.94 2.98 13.49
CA LYS A 291 -18.34 3.55 12.22
C LYS A 291 -17.96 5.02 12.21
N ILE A 292 -17.09 5.39 11.29
CA ILE A 292 -16.50 6.72 11.20
C ILE A 292 -16.92 7.32 9.87
N THR A 293 -17.47 8.51 9.94
CA THR A 293 -17.83 9.29 8.75
C THR A 293 -16.68 10.22 8.42
N THR A 294 -16.14 10.07 7.22
CA THR A 294 -15.05 10.90 6.70
C THR A 294 -15.53 12.32 6.39
N GLY A 295 -14.59 13.26 6.23
CA GLY A 295 -14.92 14.63 5.79
C GLY A 295 -15.63 14.69 4.41
N SER A 296 -15.55 13.62 3.61
CA SER A 296 -16.25 13.49 2.32
C SER A 296 -17.58 12.74 2.41
N GLY A 297 -18.09 12.46 3.62
CA GLY A 297 -19.38 11.77 3.84
C GLY A 297 -19.36 10.24 3.68
N LYS A 298 -18.21 9.62 3.35
CA LYS A 298 -18.09 8.15 3.26
C LYS A 298 -17.95 7.54 4.65
N THR A 299 -18.55 6.36 4.86
CA THR A 299 -18.49 5.65 6.15
C THR A 299 -17.44 4.53 6.10
N LEU A 300 -16.53 4.53 7.07
CA LEU A 300 -15.52 3.50 7.30
C LEU A 300 -15.84 2.76 8.60
N THR A 301 -15.72 1.44 8.62
CA THR A 301 -15.87 0.65 9.84
C THR A 301 -14.52 0.06 10.18
N VAL A 302 -13.93 0.50 11.29
CA VAL A 302 -12.58 0.09 11.70
C VAL A 302 -12.58 -0.32 13.17
N THR A 303 -11.56 -1.08 13.57
CA THR A 303 -11.33 -1.38 14.98
C THR A 303 -10.91 -0.12 15.73
N SER A 304 -11.22 -0.03 17.03
CA SER A 304 -10.91 1.13 17.89
C SER A 304 -9.43 1.50 17.93
N GLU A 305 -8.53 0.56 17.66
CA GLU A 305 -7.08 0.81 17.71
C GLU A 305 -6.50 1.20 16.34
N HIS A 306 -7.31 1.12 15.28
CA HIS A 306 -6.87 1.51 13.95
C HIS A 306 -6.55 3.01 13.91
N LYS A 307 -5.33 3.36 13.50
CA LYS A 307 -4.86 4.75 13.42
C LYS A 307 -5.43 5.42 12.18
N ILE A 308 -6.20 6.48 12.38
CA ILE A 308 -6.84 7.26 11.33
C ILE A 308 -6.17 8.61 11.21
N ALA A 309 -5.89 9.01 9.96
CA ALA A 309 -5.38 10.33 9.63
C ALA A 309 -6.48 11.39 9.82
N ILE A 310 -6.24 12.35 10.69
CA ILE A 310 -7.10 13.51 10.95
C ILE A 310 -6.37 14.81 10.59
N LYS A 311 -7.11 15.79 10.06
CA LYS A 311 -6.59 17.12 9.74
C LYS A 311 -6.84 18.05 10.91
N LYS A 312 -5.79 18.48 11.60
CA LYS A 312 -5.86 19.44 12.71
C LYS A 312 -4.87 20.58 12.46
N ILE A 313 -5.38 21.81 12.35
CA ILE A 313 -4.59 23.04 12.16
C ILE A 313 -3.53 22.88 11.05
N GLY A 314 -3.96 22.46 9.86
CA GLY A 314 -3.08 22.33 8.69
C GLY A 314 -2.13 21.13 8.66
N LYS A 315 -2.00 20.35 9.74
CA LYS A 315 -1.14 19.15 9.81
C LYS A 315 -1.97 17.86 9.83
N ILE A 316 -1.37 16.79 9.29
CA ILE A 316 -1.93 15.43 9.31
C ILE A 316 -1.43 14.72 10.57
N ILE A 317 -2.34 14.28 11.42
CA ILE A 317 -2.03 13.56 12.67
C ILE A 317 -2.74 12.22 12.64
N TYR A 318 -2.09 11.17 13.10
CA TYR A 318 -2.69 9.83 13.20
C TYR A 318 -3.20 9.61 14.62
N LYS A 319 -4.50 9.31 14.76
CA LYS A 319 -5.16 9.06 16.03
C LYS A 319 -5.93 7.74 15.98
N GLU A 320 -5.89 6.96 17.06
CA GLU A 320 -6.69 5.74 17.16
C GLU A 320 -8.18 6.04 17.02
N ALA A 321 -8.89 5.21 16.25
CA ALA A 321 -10.31 5.32 15.97
C ALA A 321 -11.19 5.48 17.23
N GLY A 322 -10.84 4.77 18.31
CA GLY A 322 -11.51 4.81 19.61
C GLY A 322 -11.33 6.09 20.40
N LYS A 323 -10.32 6.90 20.03
CA LYS A 323 -10.04 8.19 20.68
C LYS A 323 -10.58 9.37 19.87
N LEU A 324 -11.22 9.13 18.72
CA LEU A 324 -11.75 10.18 17.86
C LEU A 324 -12.91 10.92 18.54
N THR A 325 -12.91 12.23 18.40
CA THR A 325 -13.98 13.10 18.88
C THR A 325 -14.81 13.62 17.71
N ARG A 326 -16.03 14.12 17.96
CA ARG A 326 -16.91 14.68 16.90
C ARG A 326 -16.29 15.89 16.17
N PHE A 327 -15.23 16.48 16.72
CA PHE A 327 -14.51 17.62 16.15
C PHE A 327 -13.32 17.21 15.26
N ASP A 328 -12.94 15.92 15.24
CA ASP A 328 -11.81 15.43 14.47
C ASP A 328 -12.23 15.18 13.01
N LYS A 329 -11.72 16.00 12.06
CA LYS A 329 -11.97 15.81 10.62
C LYS A 329 -11.07 14.71 10.05
N VAL A 330 -11.65 13.55 9.76
CA VAL A 330 -10.97 12.42 9.13
C VAL A 330 -10.65 12.72 7.67
N ILE A 331 -9.37 12.60 7.33
CA ILE A 331 -8.86 12.86 5.98
C ILE A 331 -9.30 11.74 5.05
N THR A 332 -9.74 12.13 3.85
CA THR A 332 -10.04 11.22 2.75
C THR A 332 -9.15 11.58 1.58
N SER A 333 -8.52 10.56 0.98
CA SER A 333 -7.78 10.67 -0.27
C SER A 333 -8.71 10.67 -1.48
#